data_AF-A0A967PDR0-F1
#
_entry.id   AF-A0A967PDR0-F1
#
_cell.length_a   1.000
_cell.length_b   1.000
_cell.length_c   1.000
_cell.angle_alpha   90.00
_cell.angle_beta   90.00
_cell.angle_gamma   90.00
#
_symmetry.space_group_name_H-M   'P 1'
#
loop_
_entity.id
_entity.type
_entity.pdbx_description
1 polymer ?
#
loop_
_entity_poly.entity_id
_entity_poly.type
_entity_poly.pdbx_seq_one_letter_code
_entity_poly.pdbx_strand_id
1 'polypeptide(L)'
;EMGLVRRVLPDQDAVLEDALGLAEEIAANSPLAVQGAKAILRNADGRTVEEQLDYMALWNAAFITSNDFAEAAQAFLEQRPPDFTGT
;
A
#
# COMPACT_ATOMS: atom_id res chain seq x y z
N GLU A 1 17.43 -14.52 -12.61
CA GLU A 1 15.96 -14.38 -12.65
C GLU A 1 15.58 -13.03 -13.26
N MET A 2 14.35 -12.88 -13.77
CA MET A 2 13.89 -11.70 -14.55
C MET A 2 12.99 -10.73 -13.77
N GLY A 3 12.75 -10.95 -12.47
CA GLY A 3 11.89 -10.09 -11.64
C GLY A 3 10.38 -10.21 -11.91
N LEU A 4 9.95 -11.21 -12.67
CA LEU A 4 8.54 -11.42 -13.02
C LEU A 4 7.71 -11.98 -11.86
N VAL A 5 8.33 -12.80 -11.01
CA VAL A 5 7.67 -13.46 -9.86
C VAL A 5 8.33 -13.00 -8.57
N ARG A 6 7.52 -12.83 -7.52
CA ARG A 6 7.99 -12.42 -6.18
C ARG A 6 8.74 -13.55 -5.48
N ARG A 7 8.19 -14.76 -5.51
CA ARG A 7 8.72 -15.97 -4.83
C ARG A 7 8.40 -17.21 -5.65
N VAL A 8 9.28 -18.20 -5.56
CA VAL A 8 9.07 -19.57 -6.07
C VAL A 8 8.99 -20.49 -4.86
N LEU A 9 7.92 -21.26 -4.76
CA LEU A 9 7.58 -22.08 -3.60
C LEU A 9 7.41 -23.54 -4.03
N PRO A 10 7.58 -24.51 -3.09
CA PRO A 10 7.75 -25.92 -3.44
C PRO A 10 6.50 -26.56 -4.07
N ASP A 11 5.30 -26.09 -3.72
CA ASP A 11 4.03 -26.66 -4.18
C ASP A 11 2.90 -25.61 -4.18
N GLN A 12 1.73 -26.03 -4.66
CA GLN A 12 0.54 -25.18 -4.80
C GLN A 12 0.01 -24.69 -3.45
N ASP A 13 0.03 -25.52 -2.42
CA ASP A 13 -0.51 -25.18 -1.11
C ASP A 13 0.34 -24.09 -0.45
N ALA A 14 1.67 -24.22 -0.54
CA ALA A 14 2.61 -23.19 -0.10
C ALA A 14 2.43 -21.86 -0.86
N VAL A 15 2.15 -21.91 -2.17
CA VAL A 15 1.85 -20.69 -2.97
C VAL A 15 0.58 -20.01 -2.49
N LEU A 16 -0.48 -20.77 -2.23
CA LEU A 16 -1.75 -20.22 -1.75
C LEU A 16 -1.59 -19.60 -0.36
N GLU A 17 -0.86 -20.25 0.54
CA GLU A 17 -0.56 -19.73 1.88
C GLU A 17 0.24 -18.41 1.81
N ASP A 18 1.32 -18.33 1.03
CA ASP A 18 2.12 -17.10 0.87
C ASP A 18 1.30 -15.97 0.21
N ALA A 19 0.47 -16.31 -0.79
CA ALA A 19 -0.35 -15.33 -1.49
C ALA A 19 -1.46 -14.75 -0.60
N LEU A 20 -2.14 -15.58 0.19
CA LEU A 20 -3.16 -15.13 1.14
C LEU A 20 -2.53 -14.33 2.28
N GLY A 21 -1.39 -14.77 2.83
CA GLY A 21 -0.67 -14.00 3.85
C GLY A 21 -0.23 -12.63 3.34
N LEU A 22 0.23 -12.52 2.09
CA LEU A 22 0.50 -11.22 1.47
C LEU A 22 -0.77 -10.37 1.30
N ALA A 23 -1.90 -11.00 0.93
CA ALA A 23 -3.16 -10.28 0.80
C ALA A 23 -3.64 -9.72 2.14
N GLU A 24 -3.49 -10.48 3.23
CA GLU A 24 -3.78 -10.04 4.60
C GLU A 24 -2.86 -8.90 5.04
N GLU A 25 -1.55 -8.99 4.76
CA GLU A 25 -0.60 -7.91 5.04
C GLU A 25 -0.99 -6.61 4.32
N ILE A 26 -1.40 -6.69 3.05
CA ILE A 26 -1.88 -5.52 2.30
C ILE A 26 -3.20 -5.00 2.88
N ALA A 27 -4.14 -5.88 3.19
CA ALA A 27 -5.47 -5.52 3.70
C ALA A 27 -5.44 -4.90 5.11
N ALA A 28 -4.37 -5.14 5.88
CA ALA A 28 -4.16 -4.51 7.19
C ALA A 28 -3.77 -3.02 7.11
N ASN A 29 -3.53 -2.49 5.91
CA ASN A 29 -3.21 -1.07 5.69
C ASN A 29 -4.45 -0.26 5.28
N SER A 30 -4.34 1.08 5.33
CA SER A 30 -5.40 1.98 4.85
C SER A 30 -5.75 1.67 3.39
N PRO A 31 -7.03 1.43 3.05
CA PRO A 31 -7.47 1.24 1.69
C PRO A 31 -7.08 2.40 0.76
N LEU A 32 -7.16 3.64 1.26
CA LEU A 32 -6.77 4.84 0.51
C LEU A 32 -5.26 4.84 0.21
N ALA A 33 -4.43 4.54 1.21
CA ALA A 33 -2.98 4.50 1.05
C ALA A 33 -2.53 3.42 0.06
N VAL A 34 -3.10 2.21 0.14
CA VAL A 34 -2.78 1.10 -0.79
C VAL A 34 -3.17 1.47 -2.23
N GLN A 35 -4.35 2.05 -2.42
CA GLN A 35 -4.82 2.47 -3.74
C GLN A 35 -3.96 3.60 -4.32
N GLY A 36 -3.64 4.60 -3.50
CA GLY A 36 -2.79 5.72 -3.90
C GLY A 36 -1.38 5.28 -4.26
N ALA A 37 -0.74 4.43 -3.44
CA ALA A 37 0.57 3.88 -3.74
C ALA A 37 0.58 3.15 -5.09
N LYS A 38 -0.45 2.34 -5.37
CA LYS A 38 -0.60 1.65 -6.66
C LYS A 38 -0.84 2.62 -7.83
N ALA A 39 -1.60 3.69 -7.61
CA ALA A 39 -1.83 4.72 -8.63
C ALA A 39 -0.55 5.50 -8.95
N ILE A 40 0.25 5.84 -7.94
CA ILE A 40 1.56 6.49 -8.07
C ILE A 40 2.48 5.60 -8.92
N LEU A 41 2.64 4.32 -8.56
CA LEU A 41 3.51 3.39 -9.30
C LEU A 41 3.08 3.20 -10.76
N ARG A 42 1.77 3.07 -11.02
CA ARG A 42 1.24 2.94 -12.38
C ARG A 42 1.48 4.17 -13.24
N ASN A 43 1.62 5.34 -12.63
CA ASN A 43 1.75 6.60 -13.34
C ASN A 43 3.21 7.01 -13.59
N ALA A 44 4.18 6.22 -13.12
CA ALA A 44 5.61 6.51 -13.24
C ALA A 44 6.18 6.30 -14.65
N ASP A 45 5.50 5.53 -15.51
CA ASP A 45 6.02 5.25 -16.85
C ASP A 45 6.08 6.52 -17.71
N GLY A 46 7.23 6.75 -18.33
CA GLY A 46 7.49 7.94 -19.14
C GLY A 46 7.67 9.26 -18.37
N ARG A 47 7.67 9.25 -17.03
CA ARG A 47 7.92 10.44 -16.20
C ARG A 47 9.35 10.51 -15.70
N THR A 48 9.85 11.72 -15.53
CA THR A 48 11.07 11.97 -14.77
C THR A 48 10.83 11.71 -13.28
N VAL A 49 11.92 11.53 -12.53
CA VAL A 49 11.86 11.37 -11.07
C VAL A 49 11.20 12.58 -10.40
N GLU A 50 11.50 13.80 -10.87
CA GLU A 50 10.95 15.04 -10.32
C GLU A 50 9.43 15.12 -10.50
N GLU A 51 8.92 14.90 -11.72
CA GLU A 51 7.47 14.87 -11.98
C GLU A 51 6.75 13.80 -11.15
N GLN A 52 7.42 12.67 -10.91
CA GLN A 52 6.85 11.59 -10.12
C GLN A 52 6.82 11.92 -8.62
N LEU A 53 7.81 12.64 -8.11
CA LEU A 53 7.84 13.13 -6.73
C LEU A 53 6.75 14.18 -6.50
N ASP A 54 6.54 15.09 -7.46
CA ASP A 54 5.44 16.06 -7.40
C ASP A 54 4.07 15.37 -7.39
N TYR A 55 3.90 14.34 -8.22
CA TYR A 55 2.67 13.54 -8.23
C TYR A 55 2.45 12.80 -6.91
N MET A 56 3.50 12.22 -6.34
CA MET A 56 3.45 11.57 -5.02
C MET A 56 3.08 12.59 -3.93
N ALA A 57 3.65 13.80 -3.95
CA ALA A 57 3.34 14.85 -3.00
C ALA A 57 1.85 15.26 -3.05
N LEU A 58 1.28 15.38 -4.26
CA LEU A 58 -0.15 15.66 -4.44
C LEU A 58 -1.03 14.59 -3.80
N TRP A 59 -0.75 13.31 -4.06
CA TRP A 59 -1.49 12.19 -3.46
C TRP A 59 -1.37 12.16 -1.94
N ASN A 60 -0.16 12.35 -1.41
CA ASN A 60 0.06 12.40 0.04
C ASN A 60 -0.71 13.56 0.68
N ALA A 61 -0.71 14.75 0.06
CA ALA A 61 -1.46 15.90 0.54
C ALA A 61 -2.97 15.64 0.58
N ALA A 62 -3.51 14.91 -0.40
CA ALA A 62 -4.93 14.55 -0.43
C ALA A 62 -5.32 13.58 0.69
N PHE A 63 -4.42 12.70 1.13
CA PHE A 63 -4.72 11.72 2.17
C PHE A 63 -4.47 12.20 3.60
N ILE A 64 -3.67 13.25 3.80
CA ILE A 64 -3.43 13.81 5.15
C ILE A 64 -4.73 14.20 5.86
N THR A 65 -5.75 14.61 5.11
CA THR A 65 -7.06 14.99 5.66
C THR A 65 -8.07 13.84 5.78
N SER A 66 -7.68 12.61 5.44
CA SER A 66 -8.54 11.43 5.52
C SER A 66 -8.76 10.98 6.97
N ASN A 67 -9.88 10.30 7.23
CA ASN A 67 -10.14 9.65 8.51
C ASN A 67 -9.13 8.54 8.76
N ASP A 68 -8.71 7.82 7.72
CA ASP A 68 -7.68 6.78 7.82
C ASP A 68 -6.33 7.32 8.32
N PHE A 69 -5.93 8.53 7.92
CA PHE A 69 -4.70 9.14 8.43
C PHE A 69 -4.81 9.49 9.92
N ALA A 70 -5.96 10.05 10.33
CA ALA A 70 -6.23 10.34 11.74
C ALA A 70 -6.24 9.07 12.59
N GLU A 71 -6.90 8.01 12.11
CA GLU A 71 -6.94 6.71 12.75
C GLU A 71 -5.56 6.07 12.84
N ALA A 72 -4.75 6.11 11.77
CA ALA A 72 -3.38 5.60 11.81
C ALA A 72 -2.55 6.28 12.89
N ALA A 73 -2.64 7.60 13.00
CA ALA A 73 -1.94 8.37 14.03
C ALA A 73 -2.43 7.99 15.44
N GLN A 74 -3.74 7.85 15.63
CA GLN A 74 -4.32 7.47 16.91
C GLN A 74 -3.94 6.04 17.32
N ALA A 75 -4.12 5.07 16.42
CA ALA A 75 -3.80 3.67 16.65
C ALA A 75 -2.32 3.47 16.99
N PHE A 76 -1.43 4.22 16.32
CA PHE A 76 0.00 4.21 16.62
C PHE A 76 0.30 4.73 18.04
N LEU A 77 -0.30 5.85 18.43
CA LEU A 77 -0.13 6.41 19.78
C LEU A 77 -0.69 5.48 20.86
N GLU A 78 -1.80 4.80 20.57
CA GLU A 78 -2.48 3.86 21.47
C GLU A 78 -1.90 2.43 21.43
N GLN A 79 -0.90 2.16 20.57
CA GLN A 79 -0.29 0.85 20.37
C GLN A 79 -1.30 -0.28 20.07
N ARG A 80 -2.32 0.04 19.27
CA ARG A 80 -3.33 -0.92 18.83
C ARG A 80 -3.35 -1.04 17.31
N PRO A 81 -3.92 -2.13 16.76
CA PRO A 81 -4.22 -2.18 15.33
C PRO A 81 -5.17 -1.05 14.93
N PRO A 82 -4.96 -0.43 13.75
CA PRO A 82 -5.87 0.57 13.20
C PRO A 82 -7.15 -0.08 12.65
N ASP A 83 -8.26 0.65 12.72
CA ASP A 83 -9.55 0.30 12.11
C ASP A 83 -9.87 1.26 10.95
N PHE A 84 -9.36 0.93 9.76
CA PHE A 84 -9.48 1.79 8.59
C PHE A 84 -10.86 1.68 7.94
N THR A 85 -11.42 2.84 7.56
CA THR A 85 -12.74 2.94 6.92
C THR A 85 -12.63 3.25 5.43
N GLY A 86 -11.45 3.63 4.95
CA GLY A 86 -11.22 4.01 3.56
C GLY A 86 -11.81 5.38 3.22
N THR A 87 -11.88 6.30 4.20
CA THR A 87 -12.44 7.65 4.07
C THR A 87 -11.49 8.71 4.58
#